data_AF-A0ABD3RYM2-F1
#
_entry.id   AF-A0ABD3RYM2-F1
#
_cell.length_a   1.000
_cell.length_b   1.000
_cell.length_c   1.000
_cell.angle_alpha   90.00
_cell.angle_beta   90.00
_cell.angle_gamma   90.00
#
_symmetry.space_group_name_H-M   'P 1'
#
loop_
_entity.id
_entity.type
_entity.pdbx_description
1 polymer ?
#
loop_
_entity_poly.entity_id
_entity_poly.type
_entity_poly.pdbx_seq_one_letter_code
_entity_poly.pdbx_strand_id
1 'polypeptide(L)'
;MLGPASVDQLTSRGSASTPPLGDTMESFLPSPKSSALGNLQIRRVIRRKCSLAALRRILERPPKLVEINESIIDSPGSDDVDDSHAPSISKLLQRRREMRQMGFSRLSKEQQSFMNEQKKKYEKRLRHEEKDRQHVARAILAGCDEGVDLPAIRSLSLNDMESSSQASGDTPDEDEDGINHQSSSESRNPHQKIIQEKIEIADMGLAILMGEAQRLKSMLLSMKEEKEEEKDYDTGSERMISIRMQSNSDTDSSCSTDFRSRSLSTNSRHINQGCEVEYSFPHEYHDELEMALMGRNDDYCDDSSLPDEYSDEESGESSGSIMSERHRGRSLGRDTKYSAAKETLSPIVAIPTNDKGCVVIRKNGSFDVVGEIPEKLFKKLFREKALPVQISLGTLRRYFVLFNDGSFNFCGPPSLSKILIKAGKTKNDGKNQVSIASVAFGKELDDYFVVRSDGTWQSHGVMPSGLDKLMRDRRNRADLLWVSLGVCGEWCVKAKNGRVWWGNVSDEADETLADITAEDSEREVKYIDFGTSDTYFILYE
;
A
#
# COMPACT_ATOMS: atom_id res chain seq x y z
N MET A 1 -32.88 0.32 -64.53
CA MET A 1 -34.18 0.85 -64.06
C MET A 1 -33.97 1.30 -62.62
N LEU A 2 -33.39 2.48 -62.34
CA LEU A 2 -33.96 3.83 -62.41
C LEU A 2 -35.34 3.97 -61.76
N GLY A 3 -35.37 4.63 -60.60
CA GLY A 3 -36.55 5.08 -59.87
C GLY A 3 -36.16 5.74 -58.53
N PRO A 4 -36.11 7.08 -58.44
CA PRO A 4 -35.72 7.83 -57.24
C PRO A 4 -36.93 8.38 -56.46
N ALA A 5 -36.73 8.72 -55.19
CA ALA A 5 -37.62 9.64 -54.46
C ALA A 5 -36.80 10.51 -53.49
N SER A 6 -36.65 11.76 -53.87
CA SER A 6 -36.39 12.94 -53.04
C SER A 6 -37.74 13.49 -52.56
N VAL A 7 -37.87 13.97 -51.32
CA VAL A 7 -38.59 15.21 -50.96
C VAL A 7 -38.05 15.74 -49.60
N ASP A 8 -37.95 17.06 -49.57
CA ASP A 8 -37.41 18.03 -48.63
C ASP A 8 -37.96 18.13 -47.19
N GLN A 9 -37.05 18.67 -46.35
CA GLN A 9 -37.17 19.78 -45.38
C GLN A 9 -38.49 20.04 -44.64
N LEU A 10 -38.40 20.11 -43.30
CA LEU A 10 -39.01 21.21 -42.54
C LEU A 10 -38.29 21.45 -41.20
N THR A 11 -38.11 22.74 -40.95
CA THR A 11 -37.44 23.42 -39.86
C THR A 11 -38.35 23.55 -38.63
N SER A 12 -37.81 23.40 -37.42
CA SER A 12 -38.38 24.10 -36.25
C SER A 12 -37.28 24.52 -35.27
N ARG A 13 -37.12 25.83 -35.14
CA ARG A 13 -36.40 26.56 -34.09
C ARG A 13 -37.07 26.33 -32.73
N GLY A 14 -36.28 26.17 -31.67
CA GLY A 14 -36.65 26.47 -30.29
C GLY A 14 -35.37 26.89 -29.56
N SER A 15 -35.04 28.17 -29.51
CA SER A 15 -35.40 29.17 -28.49
C SER A 15 -34.86 28.82 -27.10
N ALA A 16 -33.75 29.48 -26.78
CA ALA A 16 -33.06 29.50 -25.51
C ALA A 16 -33.87 30.21 -24.42
N SER A 17 -33.79 29.69 -23.19
CA SER A 17 -34.18 30.40 -21.97
C SER A 17 -33.04 30.33 -20.95
N THR A 18 -32.33 31.44 -20.83
CA THR A 18 -31.38 31.79 -19.77
C THR A 18 -32.13 31.97 -18.43
N PRO A 19 -31.63 31.44 -17.30
CA PRO A 19 -32.04 31.90 -15.98
C PRO A 19 -31.12 33.02 -15.46
N PRO A 20 -31.63 33.90 -14.58
CA PRO A 20 -30.96 35.13 -14.16
C PRO A 20 -29.91 34.89 -13.07
N LEU A 21 -28.81 35.65 -13.16
CA LEU A 21 -27.81 35.82 -12.10
C LEU A 21 -28.41 36.56 -10.90
N GLY A 22 -28.31 35.94 -9.72
CA GLY A 22 -28.45 36.60 -8.42
C GLY A 22 -27.11 36.56 -7.70
N ASP A 23 -26.43 37.71 -7.67
CA ASP A 23 -25.22 37.95 -6.89
C ASP A 23 -25.58 38.09 -5.40
N THR A 24 -25.07 37.20 -4.57
CA THR A 24 -25.00 37.39 -3.11
C THR A 24 -23.60 37.00 -2.66
N MET A 25 -22.77 38.01 -2.38
CA MET A 25 -21.47 37.84 -1.72
C MET A 25 -21.71 37.53 -0.24
N GLU A 26 -21.66 36.26 0.13
CA GLU A 26 -21.44 35.82 1.52
C GLU A 26 -19.97 35.42 1.70
N SER A 27 -19.32 36.12 2.62
CA SER A 27 -17.95 35.90 3.06
C SER A 27 -17.83 34.60 3.87
N PHE A 28 -17.13 33.60 3.31
CA PHE A 28 -16.78 32.39 4.05
C PHE A 28 -15.49 32.59 4.86
N LEU A 29 -15.63 32.48 6.18
CA LEU A 29 -14.52 32.31 7.13
C LEU A 29 -13.97 30.87 7.06
N PRO A 30 -12.67 30.64 7.32
CA PRO A 30 -12.06 29.32 7.25
C PRO A 30 -12.52 28.42 8.41
N SER A 31 -13.01 27.23 8.06
CA SER A 31 -13.39 26.15 8.98
C SER A 31 -12.16 25.51 9.63
N PRO A 32 -12.14 25.31 10.97
CA PRO A 32 -11.12 24.51 11.63
C PRO A 32 -11.59 23.04 11.72
N LYS A 33 -10.72 22.09 11.33
CA LYS A 33 -10.43 20.79 11.99
C LYS A 33 -10.07 19.68 10.99
N SER A 34 -8.77 19.40 10.82
CA SER A 34 -8.24 18.19 10.19
C SER A 34 -8.00 17.03 11.20
N SER A 35 -8.27 17.22 12.50
CA SER A 35 -8.05 16.21 13.55
C SER A 35 -9.22 15.24 13.78
N ALA A 36 -10.36 15.43 13.09
CA ALA A 36 -11.56 14.60 13.28
C ALA A 36 -11.54 13.28 12.48
N LEU A 37 -10.79 13.22 11.38
CA LEU A 37 -10.75 12.07 10.47
C LEU A 37 -9.98 10.86 11.05
N GLY A 38 -8.85 11.09 11.71
CA GLY A 38 -8.07 10.02 12.36
C GLY A 38 -8.82 9.30 13.49
N ASN A 39 -9.68 10.03 14.20
CA ASN A 39 -10.52 9.46 15.26
C ASN A 39 -11.67 8.59 14.73
N LEU A 40 -12.09 8.77 13.46
CA LEU A 40 -13.16 7.97 12.87
C LEU A 40 -12.67 6.58 12.45
N GLN A 41 -11.44 6.48 11.94
CA GLN A 41 -10.83 5.22 11.53
C GLN A 41 -10.56 4.30 12.73
N ILE A 42 -10.01 4.84 13.83
CA ILE A 42 -9.79 4.08 15.07
C ILE A 42 -11.11 3.58 15.66
N ARG A 43 -12.16 4.41 15.67
CA ARG A 43 -13.52 4.02 16.13
C ARG A 43 -14.15 2.90 15.29
N ARG A 44 -13.85 2.80 13.99
CA ARG A 44 -14.38 1.73 13.11
C ARG A 44 -13.71 0.39 13.33
N VAL A 45 -12.39 0.37 13.52
CA VAL A 45 -11.62 -0.87 13.78
C VAL A 45 -12.06 -1.55 15.08
N ILE A 46 -12.31 -0.76 16.13
CA ILE A 46 -12.75 -1.25 17.44
C ILE A 46 -14.16 -1.90 17.36
N ARG A 47 -15.10 -1.26 16.65
CA ARG A 47 -16.47 -1.78 16.47
C ARG A 47 -16.54 -3.10 15.72
N ARG A 48 -15.59 -3.38 14.79
CA ARG A 48 -15.58 -4.62 14.00
C ARG A 48 -14.95 -5.81 14.73
N LYS A 49 -13.98 -5.59 15.63
CA LYS A 49 -13.22 -6.68 16.28
C LYS A 49 -13.58 -6.96 17.74
N CYS A 50 -14.30 -6.05 18.42
CA CYS A 50 -14.81 -6.26 19.77
C CYS A 50 -16.33 -6.34 19.75
N SER A 51 -16.90 -7.55 19.63
CA SER A 51 -18.34 -7.71 19.88
C SER A 51 -18.65 -7.45 21.36
N LEU A 52 -19.78 -6.80 21.64
CA LEU A 52 -20.22 -6.49 23.01
C LEU A 52 -20.31 -7.77 23.87
N ALA A 53 -20.59 -8.92 23.23
CA ALA A 53 -20.57 -10.25 23.86
C ALA A 53 -19.15 -10.74 24.20
N ALA A 54 -18.15 -10.46 23.37
CA ALA A 54 -16.75 -10.80 23.64
C ALA A 54 -16.18 -9.96 24.79
N LEU A 55 -16.50 -8.66 24.82
CA LEU A 55 -16.14 -7.76 25.93
C LEU A 55 -16.79 -8.19 27.25
N ARG A 56 -18.10 -8.54 27.23
CA ARG A 56 -18.77 -9.11 28.41
C ARG A 56 -18.11 -10.41 28.88
N ARG A 57 -17.74 -11.32 27.99
CA ARG A 57 -17.02 -12.56 28.37
C ARG A 57 -15.67 -12.30 29.03
N ILE A 58 -14.90 -11.34 28.53
CA ILE A 58 -13.58 -11.00 29.09
C ILE A 58 -13.75 -10.36 30.47
N LEU A 59 -14.77 -9.53 30.68
CA LEU A 59 -15.05 -8.89 31.97
C LEU A 59 -15.68 -9.86 32.99
N GLU A 60 -16.57 -10.75 32.57
CA GLU A 60 -17.20 -11.77 33.43
C GLU A 60 -16.22 -12.89 33.83
N ARG A 61 -15.26 -13.21 32.96
CA ARG A 61 -14.24 -14.24 33.20
C ARG A 61 -12.88 -13.74 32.74
N PRO A 62 -12.23 -12.86 33.53
CA PRO A 62 -10.89 -12.40 33.21
C PRO A 62 -9.96 -13.61 33.10
N PRO A 63 -9.12 -13.68 32.04
CA PRO A 63 -8.16 -14.77 31.91
C PRO A 63 -7.24 -14.76 33.13
N LYS A 64 -7.06 -15.94 33.75
CA LYS A 64 -6.13 -16.10 34.85
C LYS A 64 -4.74 -15.78 34.35
N LEU A 65 -4.16 -14.70 34.87
CA LEU A 65 -2.76 -14.39 34.62
C LEU A 65 -1.92 -15.54 35.17
N VAL A 66 -0.94 -15.98 34.39
CA VAL A 66 -0.01 -17.03 34.81
C VAL A 66 0.77 -16.47 35.99
N GLU A 67 0.52 -17.01 37.19
CA GLU A 67 1.27 -16.67 38.39
C GLU A 67 2.74 -17.02 38.15
N ILE A 68 3.59 -15.99 38.12
CA ILE A 68 5.03 -16.17 38.05
C ILE A 68 5.45 -16.74 39.40
N ASN A 69 5.91 -17.99 39.41
CA ASN A 69 6.42 -18.64 40.61
C ASN A 69 7.64 -17.86 41.14
N GLU A 70 7.45 -17.09 42.22
CA GLU A 70 8.50 -16.27 42.84
C GLU A 70 9.68 -17.11 43.37
N SER A 71 9.48 -18.43 43.54
CA SER A 71 10.52 -19.40 43.89
C SER A 71 11.62 -19.56 42.84
N ILE A 72 11.45 -19.03 41.63
CA ILE A 72 12.48 -19.06 40.58
C ILE A 72 13.50 -17.92 40.75
N ILE A 73 13.21 -16.89 41.55
CA ILE A 73 13.99 -15.64 41.54
C ILE A 73 15.00 -15.54 42.69
N ASP A 74 14.84 -16.28 43.80
CA ASP A 74 15.75 -16.14 44.95
C ASP A 74 16.49 -17.44 45.31
N SER A 75 17.79 -17.47 45.00
CA SER A 75 18.83 -18.12 45.83
C SER A 75 20.22 -17.64 45.42
N PRO A 76 20.84 -16.70 46.16
CA PRO A 76 22.28 -16.45 46.10
C PRO A 76 22.98 -17.14 47.29
N GLY A 77 23.98 -17.98 46.97
CA GLY A 77 24.86 -18.65 47.93
C GLY A 77 24.83 -20.17 47.73
N SER A 78 25.90 -20.93 47.93
CA SER A 78 27.27 -20.68 48.36
C SER A 78 28.03 -21.98 48.06
N ASP A 79 29.29 -21.84 47.64
CA ASP A 79 30.45 -22.72 47.83
C ASP A 79 30.35 -24.25 47.77
N ASP A 80 31.26 -24.76 46.92
CA ASP A 80 32.05 -25.98 47.05
C ASP A 80 31.41 -27.37 46.85
N VAL A 81 32.28 -28.22 46.27
CA VAL A 81 32.32 -29.69 46.25
C VAL A 81 31.85 -30.41 44.97
N ASP A 82 32.86 -31.02 44.36
CA ASP A 82 32.99 -32.22 43.52
C ASP A 82 32.40 -32.36 42.10
N ASP A 83 33.34 -32.83 41.25
CA ASP A 83 33.19 -33.31 39.89
C ASP A 83 32.25 -34.50 39.77
N SER A 84 31.21 -34.39 38.94
CA SER A 84 30.74 -35.48 38.07
C SER A 84 29.73 -35.02 37.02
N HIS A 85 30.23 -34.95 35.77
CA HIS A 85 29.57 -35.15 34.48
C HIS A 85 28.04 -34.96 34.34
N ALA A 86 27.60 -33.70 34.23
CA ALA A 86 26.68 -33.23 33.18
C ALA A 86 26.58 -31.69 33.23
N PRO A 87 26.87 -30.95 32.16
CA PRO A 87 26.68 -29.50 32.18
C PRO A 87 25.18 -29.20 32.33
N SER A 88 24.80 -28.60 33.46
CA SER A 88 23.47 -28.00 33.66
C SER A 88 23.12 -27.14 32.44
N ILE A 89 21.87 -27.23 32.00
CA ILE A 89 21.30 -26.44 30.90
C ILE A 89 21.58 -24.94 31.09
N SER A 90 21.69 -24.46 32.34
CA SER A 90 22.06 -23.07 32.63
C SER A 90 23.49 -22.74 32.18
N LYS A 91 24.46 -23.62 32.44
CA LYS A 91 25.86 -23.45 31.99
C LYS A 91 25.97 -23.56 30.47
N LEU A 92 25.18 -24.42 29.84
CA LEU A 92 25.14 -24.53 28.37
C LEU A 92 24.57 -23.25 27.73
N LEU A 93 23.49 -22.69 28.29
CA LEU A 93 22.91 -21.42 27.85
C LEU A 93 23.82 -20.23 28.10
N GLN A 94 24.53 -20.22 29.23
CA GLN A 94 25.52 -19.18 29.56
C GLN A 94 26.69 -19.22 28.57
N ARG A 95 27.24 -20.41 28.31
CA ARG A 95 28.33 -20.61 27.33
C ARG A 95 27.89 -20.25 25.90
N ARG A 96 26.62 -20.49 25.54
CA ARG A 96 26.05 -20.09 24.24
C ARG A 96 25.83 -18.58 24.13
N ARG A 97 25.51 -17.89 25.24
CA ARG A 97 25.49 -16.42 25.30
C ARG A 97 26.90 -15.83 25.17
N GLU A 98 27.89 -16.42 25.82
CA GLU A 98 29.30 -16.01 25.74
C GLU A 98 29.88 -16.24 24.34
N MET A 99 29.56 -17.37 23.69
CA MET A 99 29.96 -17.63 22.29
C MET A 99 29.31 -16.66 21.30
N ARG A 100 28.04 -16.27 21.52
CA ARG A 100 27.37 -15.23 20.71
C ARG A 100 28.01 -13.86 20.92
N GLN A 101 28.44 -13.52 22.14
CA GLN A 101 29.18 -12.28 22.40
C GLN A 101 30.60 -12.28 21.80
N MET A 102 31.28 -13.43 21.78
CA MET A 102 32.60 -13.56 21.14
C MET A 102 32.53 -13.66 19.60
N GLY A 103 31.36 -13.93 19.02
CA GLY A 103 31.15 -13.82 17.56
C GLY A 103 31.14 -12.37 17.06
N PHE A 104 30.83 -11.39 17.92
CA PHE A 104 30.77 -9.97 17.57
C PHE A 104 32.13 -9.28 17.52
N SER A 105 33.20 -9.89 18.03
CA SER A 105 34.57 -9.32 17.97
C SER A 105 35.27 -9.53 16.63
N ARG A 106 34.61 -10.18 15.65
CA ARG A 106 35.10 -10.31 14.27
C ARG A 106 34.52 -9.30 13.27
N LEU A 107 33.62 -8.42 13.72
CA LEU A 107 33.07 -7.39 12.85
C LEU A 107 34.12 -6.31 12.56
N SER A 108 34.10 -5.75 11.35
CA SER A 108 34.95 -4.59 11.04
C SER A 108 34.59 -3.42 11.97
N LYS A 109 35.54 -2.48 12.15
CA LYS A 109 35.27 -1.27 12.94
C LYS A 109 34.05 -0.50 12.41
N GLU A 110 33.80 -0.51 11.11
CA GLU A 110 32.60 0.14 10.53
C GLU A 110 31.32 -0.61 10.87
N GLN A 111 31.31 -1.95 10.77
CA GLN A 111 30.16 -2.77 11.15
C GLN A 111 29.82 -2.61 12.64
N GLN A 112 30.85 -2.54 13.48
CA GLN A 112 30.68 -2.33 14.92
C GLN A 112 30.16 -0.91 15.23
N SER A 113 30.61 0.12 14.51
CA SER A 113 30.10 1.49 14.67
C SER A 113 28.64 1.59 14.21
N PHE A 114 28.29 0.98 13.09
CA PHE A 114 26.93 0.93 12.56
C PHE A 114 25.97 0.25 13.55
N MET A 115 26.35 -0.92 14.08
CA MET A 115 25.54 -1.63 15.06
C MET A 115 25.36 -0.82 16.35
N ASN A 116 26.40 -0.12 16.81
CA ASN A 116 26.31 0.78 17.96
C ASN A 116 25.41 1.99 17.68
N GLU A 117 25.43 2.53 16.46
CA GLU A 117 24.54 3.62 16.06
C GLU A 117 23.07 3.16 16.01
N GLN A 118 22.80 1.98 15.44
CA GLN A 118 21.45 1.40 15.42
C GLN A 118 20.94 1.12 16.83
N LYS A 119 21.79 0.58 17.71
CA LYS A 119 21.48 0.39 19.13
C LYS A 119 21.15 1.73 19.81
N LYS A 120 21.92 2.79 19.55
CA LYS A 120 21.67 4.14 20.09
C LYS A 120 20.36 4.74 19.56
N LYS A 121 20.04 4.56 18.27
CA LYS A 121 18.75 4.98 17.67
C LYS A 121 17.58 4.24 18.31
N TYR A 122 17.72 2.93 18.52
CA TYR A 122 16.71 2.11 19.20
C TYR A 122 16.48 2.55 20.65
N GLU A 123 17.55 2.74 21.44
CA GLU A 123 17.43 3.24 22.82
C GLU A 123 16.79 4.64 22.89
N LYS A 124 17.05 5.50 21.90
CA LYS A 124 16.41 6.82 21.82
C LYS A 124 14.90 6.71 21.56
N ARG A 125 14.47 5.81 20.66
CA ARG A 125 13.05 5.51 20.41
C ARG A 125 12.38 4.95 21.66
N LEU A 126 13.01 3.98 22.32
CA LEU A 126 12.49 3.36 23.55
C LEU A 126 12.27 4.40 24.67
N ARG A 127 13.20 5.35 24.86
CA ARG A 127 13.04 6.44 25.84
C ARG A 127 11.93 7.42 25.47
N HIS A 128 11.68 7.63 24.17
CA HIS A 128 10.60 8.49 23.73
C HIS A 128 9.24 7.82 23.96
N GLU A 129 9.10 6.57 23.57
CA GLU A 129 7.90 5.76 23.82
C GLU A 129 7.59 5.63 25.32
N GLU A 130 8.61 5.45 26.16
CA GLU A 130 8.45 5.41 27.61
C GLU A 130 7.95 6.76 28.18
N LYS A 131 8.45 7.90 27.66
CA LYS A 131 7.92 9.22 28.04
C LYS A 131 6.47 9.40 27.62
N ASP A 132 6.09 8.89 26.45
CA ASP A 132 4.72 8.99 25.95
C ASP A 132 3.79 8.11 26.79
N ARG A 133 4.22 6.89 27.15
CA ARG A 133 3.51 6.03 28.12
C ARG A 133 3.34 6.71 29.47
N GLN A 134 4.37 7.38 29.98
CA GLN A 134 4.28 8.14 31.23
C GLN A 134 3.33 9.33 31.12
N HIS A 135 3.30 10.04 30.00
CA HIS A 135 2.33 11.11 29.76
C HIS A 135 0.89 10.58 29.75
N VAL A 136 0.64 9.48 29.05
CA VAL A 136 -0.68 8.83 29.02
C VAL A 136 -1.08 8.36 30.42
N ALA A 137 -0.16 7.71 31.15
CA ALA A 137 -0.43 7.26 32.52
C ALA A 137 -0.74 8.44 33.47
N ARG A 138 -0.01 9.55 33.36
CA ARG A 138 -0.28 10.77 34.14
C ARG A 138 -1.61 11.41 33.76
N ALA A 139 -1.97 11.43 32.48
CA ALA A 139 -3.27 11.95 32.03
C ALA A 139 -4.43 11.10 32.60
N ILE A 140 -4.26 9.78 32.64
CA ILE A 140 -5.24 8.86 33.25
C ILE A 140 -5.37 9.13 34.76
N LEU A 141 -4.25 9.25 35.48
CA LEU A 141 -4.25 9.52 36.92
C LEU A 141 -4.82 10.90 37.27
N ALA A 142 -4.44 11.94 36.52
CA ALA A 142 -4.98 13.29 36.70
C ALA A 142 -6.50 13.34 36.45
N GLY A 143 -7.00 12.58 35.46
CA GLY A 143 -8.44 12.44 35.22
C GLY A 143 -9.20 11.61 36.26
N CYS A 144 -8.49 10.99 37.22
CA CYS A 144 -9.05 10.30 38.38
C CYS A 144 -9.04 11.15 39.66
N ASP A 145 -8.08 12.06 39.82
CA ASP A 145 -7.93 12.87 41.05
C ASP A 145 -8.88 14.09 41.12
N GLU A 146 -9.50 14.51 40.00
CA GLU A 146 -10.59 15.49 40.02
C GLU A 146 -11.91 14.85 40.49
N GLY A 147 -11.98 14.53 41.78
CA GLY A 147 -13.18 14.61 42.61
C GLY A 147 -14.43 13.86 42.14
N VAL A 148 -14.30 12.69 41.52
CA VAL A 148 -15.46 11.81 41.32
C VAL A 148 -15.70 11.03 42.60
N ASP A 149 -16.66 11.50 43.41
CA ASP A 149 -17.13 10.85 44.62
C ASP A 149 -17.60 9.42 44.30
N LEU A 150 -16.75 8.43 44.57
CA LEU A 150 -16.97 7.01 44.33
C LEU A 150 -18.23 6.39 44.99
N PRO A 151 -18.89 6.97 46.03
CA PRO A 151 -20.16 6.45 46.51
C PRO A 151 -21.32 6.58 45.50
N ALA A 152 -21.25 7.52 44.56
CA ALA A 152 -22.33 7.77 43.58
C ALA A 152 -22.40 6.74 42.44
N ILE A 153 -21.38 5.91 42.27
CA ILE A 153 -21.35 4.89 41.20
C ILE A 153 -22.06 3.59 41.64
N ARG A 154 -22.29 3.39 42.96
CA ARG A 154 -23.05 2.24 43.48
C ARG A 154 -24.57 2.36 43.38
N SER A 155 -25.11 3.53 43.01
CA SER A 155 -26.56 3.75 42.86
C SER A 155 -27.10 3.56 41.44
N LEU A 156 -26.26 3.18 40.46
CA LEU A 156 -26.70 2.86 39.10
C LEU A 156 -27.23 1.42 38.99
N SER A 157 -28.18 1.08 39.88
CA SER A 157 -28.97 -0.15 39.78
C SER A 157 -30.04 0.03 38.70
N LEU A 158 -29.96 -0.79 37.65
CA LEU A 158 -30.77 -0.74 36.43
C LEU A 158 -32.20 -1.32 36.60
N ASN A 159 -32.81 -1.21 37.80
CA ASN A 159 -34.07 -1.89 38.12
C ASN A 159 -35.34 -1.00 38.16
N ASP A 160 -35.26 0.31 37.98
CA ASP A 160 -36.42 1.20 38.21
C ASP A 160 -37.12 1.71 36.93
N MET A 161 -37.03 0.99 35.81
CA MET A 161 -37.66 1.41 34.53
C MET A 161 -38.79 0.50 34.05
N GLU A 162 -39.51 -0.14 34.98
CA GLU A 162 -40.76 -0.87 34.70
C GLU A 162 -41.85 -0.50 35.72
N SER A 163 -42.44 0.70 35.63
CA SER A 163 -43.80 0.97 36.17
C SER A 163 -44.25 2.41 35.90
N SER A 164 -44.70 2.70 34.69
CA SER A 164 -45.56 3.87 34.43
C SER A 164 -46.23 3.77 33.06
N SER A 165 -47.18 2.83 32.92
CA SER A 165 -48.12 2.84 31.82
C SER A 165 -49.47 2.28 32.29
N GLN A 166 -50.34 3.14 32.83
CA GLN A 166 -51.77 2.86 32.89
C GLN A 166 -52.62 4.13 33.06
N ALA A 167 -53.55 4.30 32.10
CA ALA A 167 -54.82 5.06 32.15
C ALA A 167 -54.72 6.59 32.27
N SER A 168 -55.53 7.43 31.62
CA SER A 168 -56.67 7.31 30.68
C SER A 168 -57.15 8.74 30.41
N GLY A 169 -57.71 9.06 29.24
CA GLY A 169 -58.53 10.26 29.09
C GLY A 169 -58.68 10.78 27.67
N ASP A 170 -59.85 10.51 27.10
CA ASP A 170 -60.34 10.97 25.80
C ASP A 170 -60.29 12.49 25.58
N THR A 171 -60.09 12.90 24.33
CA THR A 171 -60.84 13.97 23.65
C THR A 171 -60.49 13.98 22.15
N PRO A 172 -61.48 14.06 21.24
CA PRO A 172 -61.23 14.32 19.83
C PRO A 172 -61.43 15.81 19.48
N ASP A 173 -60.90 16.15 18.31
CA ASP A 173 -61.31 17.21 17.40
C ASP A 173 -60.40 18.44 17.22
N GLU A 174 -60.00 18.55 15.94
CA GLU A 174 -59.84 19.73 15.10
C GLU A 174 -58.55 20.58 15.17
N ASP A 175 -57.81 20.44 14.06
CA ASP A 175 -57.34 21.50 13.17
C ASP A 175 -56.08 22.36 13.48
N GLU A 176 -55.41 22.61 12.36
CA GLU A 176 -54.45 23.66 12.03
C GLU A 176 -52.94 23.52 12.36
N ASP A 177 -52.21 23.53 11.24
CA ASP A 177 -51.02 24.33 10.95
C ASP A 177 -49.67 24.04 11.63
N GLY A 178 -48.80 23.44 10.80
CA GLY A 178 -47.55 24.09 10.42
C GLY A 178 -46.59 24.46 11.55
N ILE A 179 -45.93 23.49 12.18
CA ILE A 179 -44.82 23.74 13.09
C ILE A 179 -43.56 22.98 12.67
N ASN A 180 -42.57 23.79 12.32
CA ASN A 180 -41.20 23.47 11.96
C ASN A 180 -40.49 22.73 13.11
N HIS A 181 -40.33 21.41 12.99
CA HIS A 181 -39.54 20.59 13.93
C HIS A 181 -38.04 20.83 13.71
N GLN A 182 -37.52 21.93 14.26
CA GLN A 182 -36.10 22.04 14.59
C GLN A 182 -35.80 21.08 15.74
N SER A 183 -35.15 19.98 15.40
CA SER A 183 -34.62 18.96 16.31
C SER A 183 -33.60 19.57 17.29
N SER A 184 -34.06 20.02 18.45
CA SER A 184 -33.23 20.43 19.58
C SER A 184 -32.59 19.19 20.25
N SER A 185 -31.53 18.64 19.63
CA SER A 185 -30.80 17.47 20.15
C SER A 185 -29.60 17.81 21.03
N GLU A 186 -29.50 19.03 21.55
CA GLU A 186 -28.26 19.53 22.21
C GLU A 186 -28.37 19.81 23.72
N SER A 187 -29.16 19.03 24.46
CA SER A 187 -29.04 18.99 25.93
C SER A 187 -28.71 17.59 26.43
N ARG A 188 -27.68 16.95 25.87
CA ARG A 188 -27.07 15.80 26.55
C ARG A 188 -26.44 16.30 27.85
N ASN A 189 -26.84 15.69 28.96
CA ASN A 189 -26.36 16.00 30.30
C ASN A 189 -24.81 16.00 30.28
N PRO A 190 -24.13 17.05 30.76
CA PRO A 190 -22.65 17.15 30.72
C PRO A 190 -21.96 15.93 31.34
N HIS A 191 -22.61 15.27 32.30
CA HIS A 191 -22.12 14.03 32.89
C HIS A 191 -22.04 12.86 31.88
N GLN A 192 -23.01 12.76 30.97
CA GLN A 192 -23.01 11.73 29.92
C GLN A 192 -21.89 11.95 28.91
N LYS A 193 -21.51 13.21 28.66
CA LYS A 193 -20.39 13.56 27.78
C LYS A 193 -19.05 13.11 28.39
N ILE A 194 -18.86 13.32 29.70
CA ILE A 194 -17.65 12.89 30.42
C ILE A 194 -17.53 11.36 30.44
N ILE A 195 -18.63 10.63 30.69
CA ILE A 195 -18.64 9.17 30.65
C ILE A 195 -18.30 8.68 29.24
N GLN A 196 -18.89 9.28 28.22
CA GLN A 196 -18.62 8.92 26.83
C GLN A 196 -17.15 9.13 26.47
N GLU A 197 -16.54 10.24 26.89
CA GLU A 197 -15.12 10.53 26.66
C GLU A 197 -14.21 9.52 27.38
N LYS A 198 -14.51 9.14 28.62
CA LYS A 198 -13.74 8.12 29.36
C LYS A 198 -13.82 6.74 28.70
N ILE A 199 -14.98 6.36 28.16
CA ILE A 199 -15.15 5.11 27.39
C ILE A 199 -14.31 5.17 26.11
N GLU A 200 -14.34 6.30 25.40
CA GLU A 200 -13.57 6.48 24.17
C GLU A 200 -12.05 6.38 24.40
N ILE A 201 -11.54 6.94 25.50
CA ILE A 201 -10.13 6.83 25.88
C ILE A 201 -9.76 5.37 26.24
N ALA A 202 -10.63 4.67 26.98
CA ALA A 202 -10.40 3.26 27.34
C ALA A 202 -10.38 2.35 26.10
N ASP A 203 -11.30 2.57 25.16
CA ASP A 203 -11.37 1.86 23.88
C ASP A 203 -10.09 2.07 23.05
N MET A 204 -9.60 3.31 22.98
CA MET A 204 -8.33 3.64 22.30
C MET A 204 -7.14 2.93 22.96
N GLY A 205 -7.06 2.93 24.30
CA GLY A 205 -6.01 2.22 25.04
C GLY A 205 -6.04 0.70 24.79
N LEU A 206 -7.22 0.10 24.75
CA LEU A 206 -7.39 -1.32 24.44
C LEU A 206 -6.94 -1.67 23.02
N ALA A 207 -7.26 -0.81 22.03
CA ALA A 207 -6.84 -1.00 20.65
C ALA A 207 -5.32 -0.99 20.49
N ILE A 208 -4.63 -0.06 21.16
CA ILE A 208 -3.16 0.02 21.18
C ILE A 208 -2.57 -1.27 21.78
N LEU A 209 -3.09 -1.73 22.91
CA LEU A 209 -2.63 -2.96 23.56
C LEU A 209 -2.85 -4.20 22.70
N MET A 210 -3.98 -4.30 21.98
CA MET A 210 -4.24 -5.39 21.04
C MET A 210 -3.29 -5.38 19.84
N GLY A 211 -2.99 -4.20 19.29
CA GLY A 211 -2.01 -4.05 18.21
C GLY A 211 -0.60 -4.50 18.62
N GLU A 212 -0.14 -4.09 19.80
CA GLU A 212 1.15 -4.55 20.34
C GLU A 212 1.18 -6.04 20.63
N ALA A 213 0.10 -6.61 21.18
CA ALA A 213 0.01 -8.05 21.42
C ALA A 213 0.11 -8.85 20.11
N GLN A 214 -0.48 -8.36 19.01
CA GLN A 214 -0.35 -8.99 17.69
C GLN A 214 1.07 -8.85 17.13
N ARG A 215 1.70 -7.68 17.25
CA ARG A 215 3.09 -7.45 16.82
C ARG A 215 4.05 -8.38 17.55
N LEU A 216 3.92 -8.49 18.88
CA LEU A 216 4.73 -9.39 19.70
C LEU A 216 4.50 -10.86 19.34
N LYS A 217 3.26 -11.27 19.05
CA LYS A 217 2.95 -12.63 18.60
C LYS A 217 3.61 -12.95 17.26
N SER A 218 3.60 -12.01 16.30
CA SER A 218 4.27 -12.18 15.00
C SER A 218 5.78 -12.34 15.17
N MET A 219 6.40 -11.50 16.01
CA MET A 219 7.84 -11.57 16.30
C MET A 219 8.23 -12.87 17.01
N LEU A 220 7.39 -13.39 17.90
CA LEU A 220 7.63 -14.69 18.54
C LEU A 220 7.52 -15.86 17.57
N LEU A 221 6.64 -15.78 16.56
CA LEU A 221 6.51 -16.80 15.52
C LEU A 221 7.74 -16.79 14.59
N SER A 222 8.19 -15.63 14.13
CA SER A 222 9.40 -15.54 13.30
C SER A 222 10.65 -16.06 14.02
N MET A 223 10.83 -15.70 15.30
CA MET A 223 11.92 -16.24 16.13
C MET A 223 11.83 -17.75 16.36
N LYS A 224 10.65 -18.35 16.22
CA LYS A 224 10.45 -19.80 16.34
C LYS A 224 10.81 -20.49 15.03
N GLU A 225 10.40 -19.94 13.89
CA GLU A 225 10.75 -20.45 12.55
C GLU A 225 12.27 -20.41 12.32
N GLU A 226 12.94 -19.31 12.65
CA GLU A 226 14.42 -19.20 12.56
C GLU A 226 15.15 -20.28 13.38
N LYS A 227 14.60 -20.65 14.55
CA LYS A 227 15.18 -21.71 15.40
C LYS A 227 14.93 -23.11 14.88
N GLU A 228 13.91 -23.32 14.05
CA GLU A 228 13.62 -24.60 13.42
C GLU A 228 14.51 -24.78 12.19
N GLU A 229 14.72 -23.73 11.39
CA GLU A 229 15.65 -23.78 10.25
C GLU A 229 17.12 -24.00 10.68
N GLU A 230 17.57 -23.42 11.80
CA GLU A 230 18.94 -23.60 12.30
C GLU A 230 19.24 -25.06 12.73
N LYS A 231 18.23 -25.91 12.96
CA LYS A 231 18.44 -27.31 13.36
C LYS A 231 18.67 -28.27 12.18
N ASP A 232 18.27 -27.91 10.97
CA ASP A 232 18.35 -28.81 9.82
C ASP A 232 19.69 -28.74 9.08
N TYR A 233 20.55 -27.76 9.39
CA TYR A 233 21.85 -27.58 8.73
C TYR A 233 23.03 -28.33 9.39
N ASP A 234 22.86 -28.94 10.56
CA ASP A 234 23.97 -29.56 11.31
C ASP A 234 24.11 -31.09 11.09
N THR A 235 23.33 -31.70 10.19
CA THR A 235 23.35 -33.18 10.02
C THR A 235 23.71 -33.73 8.63
N GLY A 236 24.13 -32.90 7.67
CA GLY A 236 24.74 -33.49 6.47
C GLY A 236 24.89 -32.56 5.29
N SER A 237 26.09 -32.02 5.08
CA SER A 237 26.49 -31.54 3.76
C SER A 237 28.01 -31.53 3.57
N GLU A 238 28.63 -32.71 3.68
CA GLU A 238 29.86 -33.01 2.93
C GLU A 238 29.51 -33.89 1.74
N ARG A 239 29.29 -33.27 0.56
CA ARG A 239 29.49 -33.81 -0.81
C ARG A 239 28.49 -33.21 -1.80
N MET A 240 28.98 -32.35 -2.70
CA MET A 240 28.76 -32.33 -4.17
C MET A 240 29.24 -30.99 -4.71
N ILE A 241 30.45 -30.91 -5.30
CA ILE A 241 30.79 -31.20 -6.72
C ILE A 241 30.25 -30.15 -7.71
N SER A 242 31.09 -29.14 -7.96
CA SER A 242 31.74 -28.80 -9.26
C SER A 242 31.11 -29.31 -10.57
N ILE A 243 30.46 -28.42 -11.35
CA ILE A 243 30.25 -28.48 -12.83
C ILE A 243 30.09 -27.00 -13.29
N ARG A 244 31.00 -26.30 -13.99
CA ARG A 244 31.65 -26.40 -15.33
C ARG A 244 30.77 -26.02 -16.53
N MET A 245 31.32 -25.14 -17.39
CA MET A 245 31.04 -24.79 -18.81
C MET A 245 29.92 -23.75 -19.07
N GLN A 246 30.25 -22.52 -19.49
CA GLN A 246 30.58 -22.04 -20.86
C GLN A 246 29.42 -22.11 -21.87
N SER A 247 28.98 -20.96 -22.39
CA SER A 247 28.77 -20.74 -23.84
C SER A 247 28.42 -19.28 -24.17
N ASN A 248 29.17 -18.75 -25.14
CA ASN A 248 28.95 -17.51 -25.88
C ASN A 248 27.83 -17.69 -26.91
N SER A 249 27.19 -16.61 -27.35
CA SER A 249 27.10 -16.26 -28.78
C SER A 249 26.39 -14.93 -29.01
N ASP A 250 27.10 -14.10 -29.76
CA ASP A 250 26.69 -12.83 -30.34
C ASP A 250 25.62 -13.02 -31.43
N THR A 251 24.75 -12.03 -31.59
CA THR A 251 24.11 -11.76 -32.90
C THR A 251 23.56 -10.33 -32.94
N ASP A 252 24.30 -9.48 -33.66
CA ASP A 252 23.92 -8.15 -34.08
C ASP A 252 22.76 -8.19 -35.08
N SER A 253 21.79 -7.28 -34.93
CA SER A 253 20.92 -6.88 -36.05
C SER A 253 20.41 -5.47 -35.83
N SER A 254 20.95 -4.55 -36.63
CA SER A 254 20.59 -3.13 -36.70
C SER A 254 19.51 -2.92 -37.77
N CYS A 255 18.48 -2.15 -37.45
CA CYS A 255 17.61 -1.54 -38.45
C CYS A 255 17.22 -0.13 -37.97
N SER A 256 17.60 0.84 -38.80
CA SER A 256 17.42 2.28 -38.64
C SER A 256 16.39 2.76 -39.65
N THR A 257 15.36 3.48 -39.19
CA THR A 257 14.62 4.44 -40.02
C THR A 257 14.13 5.59 -39.15
N ASP A 258 14.56 6.79 -39.50
CA ASP A 258 14.14 8.08 -38.96
C ASP A 258 12.64 8.35 -39.23
N PHE A 259 11.92 8.88 -38.22
CA PHE A 259 10.67 9.59 -38.45
C PHE A 259 10.60 10.87 -37.61
N ARG A 260 10.38 11.98 -38.32
CA ARG A 260 10.31 13.35 -37.84
C ARG A 260 8.89 13.72 -37.38
N SER A 261 8.84 14.34 -36.20
CA SER A 261 8.02 15.51 -35.83
C SER A 261 6.50 15.35 -35.58
N ARG A 262 6.06 15.77 -34.38
CA ARG A 262 5.38 17.08 -34.14
C ARG A 262 5.07 17.27 -32.65
N SER A 263 5.74 18.26 -32.05
CA SER A 263 5.45 18.79 -30.71
C SER A 263 4.49 19.98 -30.85
N LEU A 264 3.36 19.93 -30.15
CA LEU A 264 2.50 21.09 -29.91
C LEU A 264 2.65 21.45 -28.42
N SER A 265 3.27 22.60 -28.16
CA SER A 265 3.37 23.20 -26.85
C SER A 265 2.06 23.92 -26.53
N THR A 266 1.33 23.45 -25.52
CA THR A 266 0.27 24.21 -24.87
C THR A 266 0.68 24.51 -23.43
N ASN A 267 0.67 25.81 -23.11
CA ASN A 267 0.97 26.40 -21.82
C ASN A 267 0.19 25.73 -20.68
N SER A 268 0.90 25.01 -19.81
CA SER A 268 0.38 24.42 -18.59
C SER A 268 0.62 25.38 -17.42
N ARG A 269 -0.42 26.04 -16.94
CA ARG A 269 -0.41 26.70 -15.63
C ARG A 269 -0.27 25.63 -14.55
N HIS A 270 0.69 25.82 -13.65
CA HIS A 270 0.98 24.90 -12.54
C HIS A 270 -0.22 24.77 -11.59
N ILE A 271 -1.03 23.74 -11.80
CA ILE A 271 -1.82 23.11 -10.75
C ILE A 271 -1.03 21.87 -10.36
N ASN A 272 -0.51 21.85 -9.14
CA ASN A 272 0.13 20.66 -8.56
C ASN A 272 -0.97 19.62 -8.29
N GLN A 273 -1.45 18.95 -9.34
CA GLN A 273 -2.21 17.71 -9.20
C GLN A 273 -1.22 16.63 -8.76
N GLY A 274 -1.10 16.46 -7.45
CA GLY A 274 -0.44 15.30 -6.87
C GLY A 274 -1.39 14.13 -6.96
N CYS A 275 -1.01 13.09 -7.69
CA CYS A 275 -1.73 11.82 -7.59
C CYS A 275 -1.49 11.27 -6.18
N GLU A 276 -2.56 10.91 -5.49
CA GLU A 276 -2.45 10.21 -4.20
C GLU A 276 -2.25 8.72 -4.50
N VAL A 277 -1.30 8.09 -3.78
CA VAL A 277 -0.99 6.66 -3.89
C VAL A 277 -1.28 6.04 -2.54
N GLU A 278 -2.26 5.14 -2.50
CA GLU A 278 -2.54 4.31 -1.34
C GLU A 278 -2.02 2.90 -1.59
N TYR A 279 -1.30 2.34 -0.61
CA TYR A 279 -0.73 1.01 -0.71
C TYR A 279 -0.69 0.26 0.62
N SER A 280 -0.80 -1.05 0.52
CA SER A 280 -0.45 -2.00 1.55
C SER A 280 0.66 -2.87 0.95
N PHE A 281 1.91 -2.78 1.41
CA PHE A 281 3.03 -3.52 0.83
C PHE A 281 3.94 -4.04 1.97
N PRO A 282 4.61 -5.19 1.81
CA PRO A 282 5.53 -5.70 2.83
C PRO A 282 6.58 -4.66 3.24
N HIS A 283 6.85 -4.57 4.55
CA HIS A 283 7.72 -3.54 5.13
C HIS A 283 9.16 -3.54 4.61
N GLU A 284 9.65 -4.66 4.08
CA GLU A 284 11.06 -4.83 3.66
C GLU A 284 11.49 -3.85 2.56
N TYR A 285 10.57 -3.45 1.68
CA TYR A 285 10.84 -2.53 0.58
C TYR A 285 10.22 -1.14 0.78
N HIS A 286 9.71 -0.85 1.98
CA HIS A 286 8.98 0.40 2.24
C HIS A 286 9.85 1.63 1.98
N ASP A 287 11.09 1.64 2.47
CA ASP A 287 12.01 2.77 2.28
C ASP A 287 12.38 2.95 0.80
N GLU A 288 12.56 1.85 0.06
CA GLU A 288 12.88 1.90 -1.37
C GLU A 288 11.69 2.38 -2.20
N LEU A 289 10.49 1.92 -1.85
CA LEU A 289 9.24 2.38 -2.45
C LEU A 289 9.00 3.86 -2.16
N GLU A 290 9.15 4.29 -0.91
CA GLU A 290 8.99 5.68 -0.51
C GLU A 290 9.99 6.59 -1.27
N MET A 291 11.26 6.17 -1.38
CA MET A 291 12.25 6.87 -2.21
C MET A 291 11.85 6.90 -3.69
N ALA A 292 11.30 5.79 -4.23
CA ALA A 292 10.85 5.73 -5.61
C ALA A 292 9.63 6.62 -5.86
N LEU A 293 8.73 6.78 -4.89
CA LEU A 293 7.54 7.62 -4.98
C LEU A 293 7.89 9.11 -4.83
N MET A 294 8.61 9.45 -3.76
CA MET A 294 8.96 10.83 -3.37
C MET A 294 10.12 11.42 -4.15
N GLY A 295 10.87 10.57 -4.86
CA GLY A 295 12.14 10.91 -5.48
C GLY A 295 13.28 10.94 -4.48
N ARG A 296 14.48 10.67 -4.98
CA ARG A 296 15.69 10.76 -4.18
C ARG A 296 16.05 12.22 -4.00
N ASN A 297 15.90 12.74 -2.78
CA ASN A 297 16.43 14.04 -2.41
C ASN A 297 17.96 13.91 -2.30
N ASP A 298 18.65 13.97 -3.44
CA ASP A 298 20.12 13.95 -3.51
C ASP A 298 20.75 15.28 -2.98
N ASP A 299 19.95 16.18 -2.42
CA ASP A 299 20.35 17.50 -1.87
C ASP A 299 21.16 17.41 -0.55
N TYR A 300 21.46 16.22 -0.03
CA TYR A 300 22.47 16.06 1.02
C TYR A 300 23.89 16.13 0.43
N CYS A 301 24.21 17.26 -0.22
CA CYS A 301 25.60 17.68 -0.32
C CYS A 301 26.03 18.11 1.08
N ASP A 302 26.68 17.18 1.77
CA ASP A 302 27.45 17.41 2.98
C ASP A 302 28.61 18.36 2.66
N ASP A 303 28.30 19.65 2.54
CA ASP A 303 29.27 20.76 2.53
C ASP A 303 29.73 21.03 3.98
N SER A 304 30.14 19.98 4.68
CA SER A 304 30.93 20.12 5.89
C SER A 304 32.41 20.14 5.50
N SER A 305 32.82 21.31 5.01
CA SER A 305 34.11 21.94 5.30
C SER A 305 35.24 21.00 5.74
N LEU A 306 36.10 20.65 4.77
CA LEU A 306 37.47 20.18 5.02
C LEU A 306 38.17 21.11 6.02
N PRO A 307 38.73 20.61 7.13
CA PRO A 307 39.92 21.23 7.68
C PRO A 307 41.13 20.76 6.86
N ASP A 308 41.80 21.71 6.21
CA ASP A 308 43.14 21.53 5.68
C ASP A 308 44.06 21.00 6.79
N GLU A 309 44.60 19.79 6.65
CA GLU A 309 45.87 19.46 7.30
C GLU A 309 46.61 18.32 6.59
N TYR A 310 47.86 18.64 6.26
CA TYR A 310 48.86 17.87 5.54
C TYR A 310 49.23 16.56 6.25
N SER A 311 49.42 15.47 5.50
CA SER A 311 50.60 14.59 5.68
C SER A 311 50.72 13.57 4.53
N ASP A 312 51.94 13.53 3.98
CA ASP A 312 52.46 12.50 3.09
C ASP A 312 52.55 11.13 3.79
N GLU A 313 52.25 10.05 3.05
CA GLU A 313 53.16 8.94 2.72
C GLU A 313 52.47 7.57 2.52
N GLU A 314 53.02 6.86 1.52
CA GLU A 314 53.12 5.40 1.32
C GLU A 314 51.89 4.51 1.01
N SER A 315 51.79 4.23 -0.30
CA SER A 315 51.66 2.92 -0.97
C SER A 315 51.29 1.65 -0.19
N GLY A 316 50.34 0.89 -0.74
CA GLY A 316 50.32 -0.57 -0.58
C GLY A 316 48.97 -1.27 -0.78
N GLU A 317 48.65 -1.56 -2.04
CA GLU A 317 47.79 -2.63 -2.57
C GLU A 317 46.70 -3.28 -1.69
N SER A 318 45.43 -3.17 -2.12
CA SER A 318 44.35 -4.04 -1.66
C SER A 318 43.34 -4.30 -2.77
N SER A 319 43.11 -5.59 -3.02
CA SER A 319 42.26 -6.15 -4.06
C SER A 319 40.87 -6.51 -3.51
N GLY A 320 39.84 -6.27 -4.33
CA GLY A 320 38.57 -7.02 -4.29
C GLY A 320 37.38 -6.29 -3.69
N SER A 321 36.70 -5.44 -4.48
CA SER A 321 35.36 -4.93 -4.16
C SER A 321 34.27 -5.77 -4.83
N ILE A 322 33.23 -6.12 -4.08
CA ILE A 322 31.98 -6.75 -4.56
C ILE A 322 30.97 -5.60 -4.68
N MET A 323 30.64 -5.23 -5.93
CA MET A 323 29.66 -4.18 -6.23
C MET A 323 28.23 -4.73 -6.11
N SER A 324 27.40 -4.10 -5.27
CA SER A 324 25.95 -4.10 -5.41
C SER A 324 25.58 -2.89 -6.28
N GLU A 325 25.54 -3.11 -7.59
CA GLU A 325 25.15 -2.11 -8.58
C GLU A 325 23.64 -1.81 -8.50
N ARG A 326 23.29 -0.69 -7.86
CA ARG A 326 22.01 -0.01 -8.07
C ARG A 326 22.04 0.66 -9.44
N HIS A 327 21.63 -0.06 -10.48
CA HIS A 327 21.55 0.48 -11.84
C HIS A 327 20.40 1.49 -11.97
N ARG A 328 20.73 2.79 -11.84
CA ARG A 328 19.90 3.87 -12.37
C ARG A 328 19.90 3.81 -13.90
N GLY A 329 18.73 3.69 -14.51
CA GLY A 329 18.58 3.82 -15.95
C GLY A 329 18.92 5.23 -16.42
N ARG A 330 19.99 5.36 -17.21
CA ARG A 330 20.36 6.47 -18.11
C ARG A 330 20.20 7.90 -17.58
N SER A 331 21.28 8.43 -17.00
CA SER A 331 21.67 9.84 -17.18
C SER A 331 22.66 9.94 -18.35
N LEU A 332 22.27 10.65 -19.41
CA LEU A 332 23.16 11.01 -20.52
C LEU A 332 24.22 12.01 -20.02
N GLY A 333 25.49 11.60 -20.09
CA GLY A 333 26.62 12.50 -19.86
C GLY A 333 26.70 13.58 -20.94
N ARG A 334 26.56 14.84 -20.53
CA ARG A 334 27.19 15.96 -21.19
C ARG A 334 27.33 17.09 -20.18
N ASP A 335 28.59 17.44 -19.88
CA ASP A 335 29.01 18.52 -18.98
C ASP A 335 28.45 19.87 -19.42
N THR A 336 27.18 20.08 -19.10
CA THR A 336 26.51 21.35 -19.18
C THR A 336 26.37 21.75 -17.71
N LYS A 337 26.93 22.90 -17.34
CA LYS A 337 26.73 23.52 -16.03
C LYS A 337 25.22 23.79 -15.86
N TYR A 338 24.47 22.78 -15.44
CA TYR A 338 23.06 22.89 -15.14
C TYR A 338 22.98 23.52 -13.76
N SER A 339 22.37 24.70 -13.69
CA SER A 339 21.74 25.16 -12.46
C SER A 339 20.88 24.01 -11.95
N ALA A 340 21.04 23.62 -10.68
CA ALA A 340 20.21 22.64 -9.99
C ALA A 340 18.76 23.16 -9.90
N ALA A 341 18.07 23.21 -11.04
CA ALA A 341 16.64 23.28 -11.09
C ALA A 341 16.18 21.94 -10.54
N LYS A 342 15.58 21.95 -9.35
CA LYS A 342 14.90 20.79 -8.77
C LYS A 342 14.03 20.18 -9.86
N GLU A 343 14.48 19.08 -10.46
CA GLU A 343 13.69 18.38 -11.47
C GLU A 343 12.46 17.84 -10.75
N THR A 344 11.36 18.57 -10.87
CA THR A 344 10.06 18.12 -10.38
C THR A 344 9.78 16.80 -11.04
N LEU A 345 9.70 15.74 -10.25
CA LEU A 345 9.43 14.40 -10.76
C LEU A 345 8.16 14.40 -11.60
N SER A 346 8.20 13.68 -12.72
CA SER A 346 7.01 13.46 -13.51
C SER A 346 5.95 12.71 -12.69
N PRO A 347 4.65 13.05 -12.82
CA PRO A 347 3.56 12.33 -12.16
C PRO A 347 3.59 10.83 -12.42
N ILE A 348 3.16 10.04 -11.44
CA ILE A 348 3.05 8.59 -11.53
C ILE A 348 1.79 8.24 -12.33
N VAL A 349 1.88 7.19 -13.16
CA VAL A 349 0.78 6.72 -14.02
C VAL A 349 0.37 5.29 -13.67
N ALA A 350 1.30 4.44 -13.23
CA ALA A 350 1.02 3.07 -12.86
C ALA A 350 2.08 2.53 -11.90
N ILE A 351 1.68 1.57 -11.05
CA ILE A 351 2.57 0.84 -10.15
C ILE A 351 2.22 -0.67 -10.21
N PRO A 352 2.54 -1.37 -11.30
CA PRO A 352 2.31 -2.81 -11.38
C PRO A 352 3.18 -3.58 -10.39
N THR A 353 2.62 -4.65 -9.82
CA THR A 353 3.27 -5.47 -8.79
C THR A 353 3.23 -6.96 -9.11
N ASN A 354 4.25 -7.70 -8.69
CA ASN A 354 4.29 -9.17 -8.71
C ASN A 354 4.51 -9.75 -7.29
N ASP A 355 4.19 -8.96 -6.26
CA ASP A 355 4.33 -9.29 -4.83
C ASP A 355 5.75 -9.19 -4.28
N LYS A 356 6.72 -9.58 -5.10
CA LYS A 356 8.14 -9.52 -4.74
C LYS A 356 8.78 -8.18 -5.07
N GLY A 357 8.13 -7.42 -5.94
CA GLY A 357 8.58 -6.12 -6.40
C GLY A 357 7.51 -5.44 -7.24
N CYS A 358 7.77 -4.17 -7.56
CA CYS A 358 6.92 -3.36 -8.40
C CYS A 358 7.75 -2.47 -9.32
N VAL A 359 7.08 -1.89 -10.32
CA VAL A 359 7.68 -0.90 -11.21
C VAL A 359 6.87 0.38 -11.12
N VAL A 360 7.46 1.47 -10.64
CA VAL A 360 6.79 2.78 -10.60
C VAL A 360 6.97 3.45 -11.96
N ILE A 361 5.89 3.56 -12.75
CA ILE A 361 5.91 4.17 -14.08
C ILE A 361 5.43 5.62 -14.00
N ARG A 362 6.19 6.53 -14.61
CA ARG A 362 5.88 7.97 -14.64
C ARG A 362 5.40 8.41 -16.03
N LYS A 363 4.69 9.54 -16.08
CA LYS A 363 4.06 10.10 -17.30
C LYS A 363 5.04 10.43 -18.42
N ASN A 364 6.27 10.81 -18.10
CA ASN A 364 7.37 11.00 -19.05
C ASN A 364 7.98 9.68 -19.57
N GLY A 365 7.49 8.52 -19.11
CA GLY A 365 7.99 7.19 -19.45
C GLY A 365 9.23 6.75 -18.66
N SER A 366 9.72 7.58 -17.72
CA SER A 366 10.74 7.12 -16.76
C SER A 366 10.11 6.14 -15.79
N PHE A 367 10.92 5.24 -15.24
CA PHE A 367 10.45 4.23 -14.31
C PHE A 367 11.51 3.93 -13.26
N ASP A 368 11.04 3.48 -12.10
CA ASP A 368 11.85 2.98 -11.00
C ASP A 368 11.44 1.53 -10.71
N VAL A 369 12.41 0.67 -10.38
CA VAL A 369 12.16 -0.74 -10.01
C VAL A 369 12.43 -0.88 -8.53
N VAL A 370 11.47 -1.43 -7.80
CA VAL A 370 11.56 -1.69 -6.36
C VAL A 370 11.37 -3.19 -6.13
N GLY A 371 12.26 -3.82 -5.36
CA GLY A 371 12.22 -5.27 -5.12
C GLY A 371 12.57 -6.13 -6.35
N GLU A 372 12.05 -7.36 -6.39
CA GLU A 372 12.40 -8.35 -7.41
C GLU A 372 11.39 -8.41 -8.57
N ILE A 373 11.86 -8.10 -9.79
CA ILE A 373 11.11 -8.32 -11.03
C ILE A 373 11.79 -9.38 -11.91
N PRO A 374 11.09 -10.02 -12.87
CA PRO A 374 11.71 -11.00 -13.76
C PRO A 374 12.92 -10.42 -14.51
N GLU A 375 14.09 -11.08 -14.42
CA GLU A 375 15.35 -10.61 -15.02
C GLU A 375 15.23 -10.32 -16.53
N LYS A 376 14.44 -11.14 -17.24
CA LYS A 376 14.14 -10.92 -18.66
C LYS A 376 13.39 -9.61 -18.89
N LEU A 377 12.44 -9.27 -18.02
CA LEU A 377 11.74 -7.98 -18.09
C LEU A 377 12.72 -6.85 -17.77
N PHE A 378 13.49 -6.96 -16.69
CA PHE A 378 14.49 -5.96 -16.30
C PHE A 378 15.38 -5.58 -17.50
N LYS A 379 16.03 -6.56 -18.15
CA LYS A 379 16.85 -6.34 -19.35
C LYS A 379 16.11 -5.67 -20.52
N LYS A 380 14.79 -5.85 -20.62
CA LYS A 380 13.96 -5.23 -21.68
C LYS A 380 13.45 -3.84 -21.32
N LEU A 381 13.40 -3.46 -20.05
CA LEU A 381 13.00 -2.12 -19.63
C LEU A 381 14.08 -1.06 -19.93
N PHE A 382 15.36 -1.43 -19.82
CA PHE A 382 16.49 -0.52 -20.10
C PHE A 382 16.81 -0.37 -21.59
N ARG A 383 15.80 -0.39 -22.46
CA ARG A 383 15.97 -0.13 -23.89
C ARG A 383 16.21 1.35 -24.13
N GLU A 384 17.12 1.65 -25.05
CA GLU A 384 17.57 3.02 -25.29
C GLU A 384 16.52 3.93 -25.95
N LYS A 385 15.65 3.35 -26.79
CA LYS A 385 14.81 4.10 -27.74
C LYS A 385 13.31 4.05 -27.43
N ALA A 386 12.89 3.11 -26.59
CA ALA A 386 11.48 2.80 -26.40
C ALA A 386 11.17 2.79 -24.91
N LEU A 387 10.28 3.67 -24.47
CA LEU A 387 9.89 3.82 -23.07
C LEU A 387 8.64 2.99 -22.79
N PRO A 388 8.55 2.34 -21.62
CA PRO A 388 7.36 1.58 -21.25
C PRO A 388 6.16 2.52 -21.07
N VAL A 389 5.02 2.13 -21.63
CA VAL A 389 3.74 2.84 -21.49
C VAL A 389 2.78 2.05 -20.60
N GLN A 390 2.82 0.73 -20.73
CA GLN A 390 2.01 -0.18 -19.93
C GLN A 390 2.88 -1.34 -19.52
N ILE A 391 2.87 -1.68 -18.23
CA ILE A 391 3.47 -2.89 -17.70
C ILE A 391 2.38 -3.61 -16.92
N SER A 392 2.30 -4.91 -17.12
CA SER A 392 1.48 -5.81 -16.33
C SER A 392 2.38 -6.87 -15.76
N LEU A 393 2.37 -6.99 -14.45
CA LEU A 393 3.10 -8.02 -13.73
C LEU A 393 2.10 -9.07 -13.27
N GLY A 394 2.58 -10.31 -13.19
CA GLY A 394 1.76 -11.41 -12.69
C GLY A 394 2.62 -12.42 -11.97
N THR A 395 1.95 -13.32 -11.25
CA THR A 395 2.60 -14.46 -10.60
C THR A 395 3.31 -15.35 -11.60
N LEU A 396 4.16 -16.24 -11.09
CA LEU A 396 4.91 -17.21 -11.89
C LEU A 396 5.85 -16.55 -12.92
N ARG A 397 6.38 -15.36 -12.58
CA ARG A 397 7.28 -14.56 -13.43
C ARG A 397 6.67 -14.15 -14.77
N ARG A 398 5.34 -14.08 -14.85
CA ARG A 398 4.62 -13.58 -16.02
C ARG A 398 4.73 -12.07 -16.09
N TYR A 399 4.83 -11.55 -17.30
CA TYR A 399 4.80 -10.13 -17.52
C TYR A 399 4.36 -9.80 -18.93
N PHE A 400 3.85 -8.59 -19.10
CA PHE A 400 3.62 -7.94 -20.37
C PHE A 400 4.12 -6.50 -20.28
N VAL A 401 4.85 -6.03 -21.28
CA VAL A 401 5.25 -4.63 -21.41
C VAL A 401 4.97 -4.14 -22.81
N LEU A 402 4.22 -3.04 -22.91
CA LEU A 402 3.98 -2.28 -24.14
C LEU A 402 4.83 -1.00 -24.10
N PHE A 403 5.55 -0.74 -25.17
CA PHE A 403 6.37 0.45 -25.33
C PHE A 403 5.65 1.51 -26.18
N ASN A 404 6.11 2.75 -26.07
CA ASN A 404 5.55 3.91 -26.78
C ASN A 404 5.66 3.82 -28.32
N ASP A 405 6.59 3.05 -28.85
CA ASP A 405 6.71 2.75 -30.29
C ASP A 405 5.70 1.68 -30.78
N GLY A 406 4.85 1.19 -29.87
CA GLY A 406 3.87 0.13 -30.11
C GLY A 406 4.47 -1.28 -30.17
N SER A 407 5.79 -1.42 -29.97
CA SER A 407 6.41 -2.72 -29.74
C SER A 407 6.04 -3.24 -28.35
N PHE A 408 6.08 -4.55 -28.16
CA PHE A 408 5.81 -5.17 -26.85
C PHE A 408 6.75 -6.34 -26.59
N ASN A 409 6.91 -6.68 -25.32
CA ASN A 409 7.56 -7.92 -24.88
C ASN A 409 6.70 -8.58 -23.81
N PHE A 410 6.66 -9.91 -23.79
CA PHE A 410 5.86 -10.63 -22.81
C PHE A 410 6.48 -11.98 -22.49
N CYS A 411 6.15 -12.48 -21.30
CA CYS A 411 6.35 -13.86 -20.88
C CYS A 411 5.03 -14.34 -20.25
N GLY A 412 4.43 -15.37 -20.84
CA GLY A 412 3.10 -15.84 -20.46
C GLY A 412 2.68 -17.08 -21.24
N PRO A 413 1.43 -17.54 -21.10
CA PRO A 413 0.96 -18.78 -21.70
C PRO A 413 0.95 -18.71 -23.24
N PRO A 414 1.12 -19.85 -23.95
CA PRO A 414 1.13 -19.88 -25.43
C PRO A 414 -0.17 -19.35 -26.07
N SER A 415 -1.31 -19.46 -25.38
CA SER A 415 -2.59 -18.93 -25.87
C SER A 415 -2.59 -17.40 -25.95
N LEU A 416 -1.95 -16.71 -25.00
CA LEU A 416 -1.78 -15.26 -25.02
C LEU A 416 -0.91 -14.81 -26.21
N SER A 417 0.16 -15.56 -26.51
CA SER A 417 1.02 -15.29 -27.68
C SER A 417 0.23 -15.17 -28.98
N LYS A 418 -0.72 -16.08 -29.21
CA LYS A 418 -1.58 -16.07 -30.41
C LYS A 418 -2.41 -14.79 -30.51
N ILE A 419 -2.94 -14.32 -29.38
CA ILE A 419 -3.76 -13.10 -29.30
C ILE A 419 -2.90 -11.86 -29.59
N LEU A 420 -1.75 -11.76 -28.93
CA LEU A 420 -0.83 -10.63 -29.09
C LEU A 420 -0.25 -10.55 -30.51
N ILE A 421 0.14 -11.68 -31.10
CA ILE A 421 0.62 -11.74 -32.50
C ILE A 421 -0.48 -11.31 -33.47
N LYS A 422 -1.73 -11.73 -33.24
CA LYS A 422 -2.86 -11.32 -34.09
C LYS A 422 -3.10 -9.82 -34.01
N ALA A 423 -2.96 -9.21 -32.83
CA ALA A 423 -3.06 -7.76 -32.65
C ALA A 423 -1.89 -6.99 -33.30
N GLY A 424 -0.69 -7.58 -33.37
CA GLY A 424 0.47 -6.94 -33.99
C GLY A 424 0.48 -6.94 -35.53
N LYS A 425 -0.19 -7.90 -36.18
CA LYS A 425 -0.13 -8.10 -37.64
C LYS A 425 -1.01 -7.16 -38.48
N THR A 426 -1.93 -6.41 -37.87
CA THR A 426 -2.93 -5.59 -38.57
C THR A 426 -2.40 -4.29 -39.21
N LYS A 427 -1.09 -4.07 -39.27
CA LYS A 427 -0.48 -2.82 -39.76
C LYS A 427 -0.64 -2.57 -41.28
N ASN A 428 -0.88 -3.58 -42.10
CA ASN A 428 -0.74 -3.43 -43.56
C ASN A 428 -2.01 -3.01 -44.32
N ASP A 429 -3.20 -3.06 -43.71
CA ASP A 429 -4.47 -2.96 -44.45
C ASP A 429 -5.12 -1.56 -44.44
N GLY A 430 -4.45 -0.53 -43.91
CA GLY A 430 -4.97 0.85 -43.90
C GLY A 430 -6.28 1.07 -43.12
N LYS A 431 -6.81 0.02 -42.48
CA LYS A 431 -7.98 0.05 -41.59
C LYS A 431 -7.52 0.19 -40.15
N ASN A 432 -8.28 0.95 -39.35
CA ASN A 432 -8.03 1.27 -37.94
C ASN A 432 -7.29 0.13 -37.20
N GLN A 433 -6.00 0.35 -36.93
CA GLN A 433 -5.15 -0.62 -36.26
C GLN A 433 -5.60 -0.75 -34.80
N VAL A 434 -6.19 -1.90 -34.45
CA VAL A 434 -6.55 -2.21 -33.06
C VAL A 434 -5.31 -2.71 -32.33
N SER A 435 -4.86 -1.97 -31.32
CA SER A 435 -3.72 -2.29 -30.47
C SER A 435 -4.17 -2.89 -29.13
N ILE A 436 -3.23 -3.39 -28.33
CA ILE A 436 -3.49 -3.81 -26.96
C ILE A 436 -3.52 -2.56 -26.07
N ALA A 437 -4.51 -2.49 -25.17
CA ALA A 437 -4.69 -1.38 -24.22
C ALA A 437 -4.40 -1.81 -22.77
N SER A 438 -4.83 -3.02 -22.38
CA SER A 438 -4.44 -3.62 -21.10
C SER A 438 -4.29 -5.13 -21.21
N VAL A 439 -3.43 -5.67 -20.35
CA VAL A 439 -3.30 -7.10 -20.06
C VAL A 439 -3.32 -7.24 -18.54
N ALA A 440 -4.06 -8.20 -18.01
CA ALA A 440 -4.01 -8.55 -16.59
C ALA A 440 -3.84 -10.06 -16.45
N PHE A 441 -3.06 -10.48 -15.45
CA PHE A 441 -2.78 -11.88 -15.16
C PHE A 441 -3.56 -12.30 -13.91
N GLY A 442 -4.31 -13.40 -13.99
CA GLY A 442 -5.00 -13.97 -12.83
C GLY A 442 -4.10 -14.88 -12.02
N LYS A 443 -4.70 -15.79 -11.24
CA LYS A 443 -3.98 -16.70 -10.34
C LYS A 443 -3.14 -17.74 -11.09
N GLU A 444 -3.76 -18.52 -11.96
CA GLU A 444 -3.11 -19.62 -12.67
C GLU A 444 -2.35 -19.11 -13.90
N LEU A 445 -1.39 -19.90 -14.40
CA LEU A 445 -0.54 -19.53 -15.54
C LEU A 445 -1.36 -19.11 -16.77
N ASP A 446 -2.45 -19.83 -17.04
CA ASP A 446 -3.34 -19.64 -18.18
C ASP A 446 -4.43 -18.58 -17.96
N ASP A 447 -4.56 -18.05 -16.74
CA ASP A 447 -5.54 -17.03 -16.40
C ASP A 447 -5.05 -15.65 -16.84
N TYR A 448 -5.71 -15.08 -17.85
CA TYR A 448 -5.43 -13.71 -18.27
C TYR A 448 -6.65 -13.04 -18.88
N PHE A 449 -6.59 -11.72 -18.89
CA PHE A 449 -7.59 -10.85 -19.49
C PHE A 449 -6.90 -9.79 -20.35
N VAL A 450 -7.33 -9.64 -21.60
CA VAL A 450 -6.78 -8.67 -22.55
C VAL A 450 -7.86 -7.69 -22.97
N VAL A 451 -7.58 -6.40 -22.84
CA VAL A 451 -8.39 -5.30 -23.37
C VAL A 451 -7.65 -4.68 -24.56
N ARG A 452 -8.38 -4.43 -25.64
CA ARG A 452 -7.87 -3.78 -26.85
C ARG A 452 -8.22 -2.30 -26.87
N SER A 453 -7.53 -1.51 -27.69
CA SER A 453 -7.74 -0.06 -27.80
C SER A 453 -9.13 0.33 -28.30
N ASP A 454 -9.79 -0.54 -29.07
CA ASP A 454 -11.18 -0.36 -29.48
C ASP A 454 -12.18 -0.62 -28.33
N GLY A 455 -11.73 -1.20 -27.21
CA GLY A 455 -12.53 -1.55 -26.04
C GLY A 455 -13.11 -2.96 -26.08
N THR A 456 -12.85 -3.71 -27.15
CA THR A 456 -13.10 -5.15 -27.17
C THR A 456 -12.13 -5.87 -26.24
N TRP A 457 -12.51 -7.06 -25.81
CA TRP A 457 -11.72 -7.82 -24.85
C TRP A 457 -11.75 -9.33 -25.15
N GLN A 458 -10.80 -10.04 -24.56
CA GLN A 458 -10.71 -11.49 -24.61
C GLN A 458 -10.09 -11.99 -23.31
N SER A 459 -10.66 -13.05 -22.74
CA SER A 459 -10.11 -13.74 -21.56
C SER A 459 -9.81 -15.21 -21.88
N HIS A 460 -8.97 -15.81 -21.03
CA HIS A 460 -8.67 -17.24 -21.03
C HIS A 460 -8.43 -17.69 -19.59
N GLY A 461 -8.61 -18.99 -19.33
CA GLY A 461 -8.50 -19.56 -17.98
C GLY A 461 -9.76 -19.35 -17.14
N VAL A 462 -9.60 -19.39 -15.83
CA VAL A 462 -10.65 -19.22 -14.83
C VAL A 462 -10.83 -17.74 -14.53
N MET A 463 -11.94 -17.18 -14.99
CA MET A 463 -12.29 -15.78 -14.70
C MET A 463 -13.01 -15.69 -13.34
N PRO A 464 -12.71 -14.67 -12.51
CA PRO A 464 -13.46 -14.43 -11.27
C PRO A 464 -14.96 -14.36 -11.55
N SER A 465 -15.78 -15.03 -10.74
CA SER A 465 -17.22 -15.21 -11.00
C SER A 465 -17.98 -13.88 -11.10
N GLY A 466 -17.60 -12.89 -10.28
CA GLY A 466 -18.14 -11.53 -10.33
C GLY A 466 -17.84 -10.83 -11.66
N LEU A 467 -16.60 -10.96 -12.15
CA LEU A 467 -16.20 -10.43 -13.44
C LEU A 467 -16.92 -11.14 -14.59
N ASP A 468 -17.02 -12.47 -14.56
CA ASP A 468 -17.75 -13.25 -15.58
C ASP A 468 -19.23 -12.85 -15.68
N LYS A 469 -19.88 -12.65 -14.52
CA LYS A 469 -21.24 -12.14 -14.47
C LYS A 469 -21.34 -10.74 -15.06
N LEU A 470 -20.48 -9.80 -14.63
CA LEU A 470 -20.45 -8.44 -15.15
C LEU A 470 -20.31 -8.41 -16.68
N MET A 471 -19.42 -9.24 -17.24
CA MET A 471 -19.16 -9.26 -18.67
C MET A 471 -20.31 -9.82 -19.49
N ARG A 472 -21.04 -10.80 -18.95
CA ARG A 472 -22.31 -11.29 -19.53
C ARG A 472 -23.40 -10.21 -19.49
N ASP A 473 -23.56 -9.53 -18.37
CA ASP A 473 -24.57 -8.48 -18.19
C ASP A 473 -24.33 -7.29 -19.11
N ARG A 474 -23.05 -6.97 -19.36
CA ARG A 474 -22.63 -5.94 -20.33
C ARG A 474 -22.87 -6.34 -21.79
N ARG A 475 -23.26 -7.59 -22.07
CA ARG A 475 -23.46 -8.11 -23.44
C ARG A 475 -22.27 -7.87 -24.37
N ASN A 476 -21.05 -8.04 -23.84
CA ASN A 476 -19.80 -7.88 -24.60
C ASN A 476 -19.64 -6.50 -25.30
N ARG A 477 -20.11 -5.41 -24.67
CA ARG A 477 -19.83 -4.05 -25.15
C ARG A 477 -18.33 -3.80 -25.30
N ALA A 478 -17.96 -3.14 -26.39
CA ALA A 478 -16.59 -2.81 -26.77
C ALA A 478 -16.18 -1.42 -26.23
N ASP A 479 -16.28 -1.23 -24.92
CA ASP A 479 -16.09 0.05 -24.26
C ASP A 479 -15.15 -0.04 -23.05
N LEU A 480 -14.40 -1.13 -22.90
CA LEU A 480 -13.41 -1.24 -21.84
C LEU A 480 -12.18 -0.36 -22.12
N LEU A 481 -11.61 0.19 -21.05
CA LEU A 481 -10.38 0.97 -21.08
C LEU A 481 -9.21 0.12 -20.55
N TRP A 482 -9.34 -0.42 -19.34
CA TRP A 482 -8.35 -1.30 -18.74
C TRP A 482 -8.99 -2.29 -17.76
N VAL A 483 -8.19 -3.28 -17.36
CA VAL A 483 -8.49 -4.31 -16.38
C VAL A 483 -7.26 -4.53 -15.49
N SER A 484 -7.48 -4.87 -14.22
CA SER A 484 -6.51 -5.47 -13.31
C SER A 484 -7.14 -6.73 -12.67
N LEU A 485 -6.31 -7.74 -12.42
CA LEU A 485 -6.66 -9.01 -11.80
C LEU A 485 -5.65 -9.30 -10.70
N GLY A 486 -6.14 -9.75 -9.55
CA GLY A 486 -5.32 -10.23 -8.44
C GLY A 486 -5.29 -11.75 -8.32
N VAL A 487 -4.39 -12.23 -7.48
CA VAL A 487 -4.10 -13.65 -7.29
C VAL A 487 -5.14 -14.37 -6.42
N CYS A 488 -5.85 -13.63 -5.56
CA CYS A 488 -6.92 -14.14 -4.73
C CYS A 488 -8.28 -14.03 -5.43
N GLY A 489 -8.30 -13.61 -6.71
CA GLY A 489 -9.51 -13.43 -7.51
C GLY A 489 -10.06 -12.01 -7.46
N GLU A 490 -9.33 -11.06 -6.87
CA GLU A 490 -9.59 -9.63 -6.97
C GLU A 490 -9.67 -9.24 -8.45
N TRP A 491 -10.55 -8.30 -8.76
CA TRP A 491 -10.60 -7.73 -10.10
C TRP A 491 -11.11 -6.29 -10.05
N CYS A 492 -10.61 -5.49 -10.98
CA CYS A 492 -11.12 -4.15 -11.23
C CYS A 492 -11.09 -3.86 -12.74
N VAL A 493 -12.17 -3.28 -13.25
CA VAL A 493 -12.33 -2.94 -14.67
C VAL A 493 -12.83 -1.53 -14.78
N LYS A 494 -12.22 -0.75 -15.68
CA LYS A 494 -12.67 0.59 -16.03
C LYS A 494 -13.16 0.64 -17.47
N ALA A 495 -14.30 1.26 -17.71
CA ALA A 495 -14.81 1.55 -19.04
C ALA A 495 -14.39 2.96 -19.51
N LYS A 496 -14.46 3.18 -20.83
CA LYS A 496 -14.14 4.45 -21.48
C LYS A 496 -15.03 5.61 -21.05
N ASN A 497 -16.21 5.32 -20.49
CA ASN A 497 -17.11 6.32 -19.92
C ASN A 497 -16.78 6.68 -18.46
N GLY A 498 -15.61 6.25 -17.95
CA GLY A 498 -15.15 6.56 -16.59
C GLY A 498 -15.68 5.61 -15.52
N ARG A 499 -16.74 4.83 -15.80
CA ARG A 499 -17.29 3.89 -14.81
C ARG A 499 -16.30 2.80 -14.45
N VAL A 500 -16.20 2.52 -13.17
CA VAL A 500 -15.33 1.50 -12.57
C VAL A 500 -16.21 0.43 -11.91
N TRP A 501 -15.82 -0.82 -12.06
CA TRP A 501 -16.40 -1.95 -11.33
C TRP A 501 -15.29 -2.78 -10.75
N TRP A 502 -15.48 -3.28 -9.54
CA TRP A 502 -14.53 -4.16 -8.86
C TRP A 502 -15.28 -5.26 -8.12
N GLY A 503 -14.53 -6.25 -7.65
CA GLY A 503 -15.09 -7.29 -6.80
C GLY A 503 -14.02 -8.20 -6.23
N ASN A 504 -14.38 -8.88 -5.14
CA ASN A 504 -13.48 -9.75 -4.39
C ASN A 504 -12.19 -9.04 -3.95
N VAL A 505 -12.27 -7.73 -3.69
CA VAL A 505 -11.17 -6.94 -3.12
C VAL A 505 -11.29 -6.95 -1.59
N SER A 506 -10.24 -6.53 -0.88
CA SER A 506 -10.29 -6.40 0.59
C SER A 506 -11.29 -5.33 1.02
N ASP A 507 -11.83 -5.44 2.24
CA ASP A 507 -12.77 -4.44 2.79
C ASP A 507 -12.18 -3.02 2.77
N GLU A 508 -10.87 -2.90 2.96
CA GLU A 508 -10.14 -1.62 2.90
C GLU A 508 -10.12 -1.07 1.47
N ALA A 509 -9.76 -1.88 0.48
CA ALA A 509 -9.79 -1.47 -0.92
C ALA A 509 -11.21 -1.14 -1.41
N ASP A 510 -12.22 -1.89 -0.93
CA ASP A 510 -13.63 -1.65 -1.25
C ASP A 510 -14.10 -0.28 -0.71
N GLU A 511 -13.78 0.04 0.55
CA GLU A 511 -14.07 1.35 1.15
C GLU A 511 -13.37 2.49 0.39
N THR A 512 -12.07 2.35 0.10
CA THR A 512 -11.31 3.36 -0.66
C THR A 512 -11.89 3.56 -2.06
N LEU A 513 -12.20 2.48 -2.79
CA LEU A 513 -12.79 2.58 -4.13
C LEU A 513 -14.19 3.20 -4.09
N ALA A 514 -15.01 2.87 -3.09
CA ALA A 514 -16.32 3.46 -2.89
C ALA A 514 -16.22 4.97 -2.61
N ASP A 515 -15.29 5.39 -1.76
CA ASP A 515 -15.06 6.80 -1.44
C ASP A 515 -14.56 7.59 -2.67
N ILE A 516 -13.63 7.03 -3.45
CA ILE A 516 -13.11 7.69 -4.67
C ILE A 516 -14.21 7.82 -5.74
N THR A 517 -15.05 6.79 -5.90
CA THR A 517 -16.06 6.70 -6.97
C THR A 517 -17.45 7.19 -6.57
N ALA A 518 -17.60 7.80 -5.39
CA ALA A 518 -18.85 8.40 -4.95
C ALA A 518 -19.35 9.47 -5.95
N GLU A 519 -20.66 9.59 -6.12
CA GLU A 519 -21.26 10.50 -7.13
C GLU A 519 -20.85 11.97 -6.94
N ASP A 520 -20.60 12.37 -5.69
CA ASP A 520 -20.18 13.74 -5.32
C ASP A 520 -18.65 13.93 -5.36
N SER A 521 -17.88 12.89 -5.68
CA SER A 521 -16.43 12.95 -5.74
C SER A 521 -15.99 13.49 -7.10
N GLU A 522 -15.11 14.50 -7.09
CA GLU A 522 -14.39 14.94 -8.30
C GLU A 522 -13.22 14.02 -8.66
N ARG A 523 -12.96 12.99 -7.83
CA ARG A 523 -11.80 12.10 -8.00
C ARG A 523 -12.07 11.01 -9.03
N GLU A 524 -11.03 10.63 -9.76
CA GLU A 524 -11.08 9.57 -10.77
C GLU A 524 -9.99 8.52 -10.53
N VAL A 525 -10.40 7.25 -10.41
CA VAL A 525 -9.46 6.12 -10.36
C VAL A 525 -8.68 6.04 -11.69
N LYS A 526 -7.37 6.29 -11.65
CA LYS A 526 -6.50 6.22 -12.82
C LYS A 526 -5.95 4.83 -13.05
N TYR A 527 -5.52 4.18 -11.97
CA TYR A 527 -4.87 2.88 -12.00
C TYR A 527 -5.11 2.13 -10.70
N ILE A 528 -5.18 0.81 -10.79
CA ILE A 528 -5.14 -0.09 -9.64
C ILE A 528 -4.39 -1.36 -10.03
N ASP A 529 -3.61 -1.90 -9.11
CA ASP A 529 -3.07 -3.24 -9.22
C ASP A 529 -3.12 -3.97 -7.88
N PHE A 530 -3.22 -5.29 -7.95
CA PHE A 530 -3.36 -6.16 -6.79
C PHE A 530 -2.11 -7.02 -6.64
N GLY A 531 -1.54 -7.03 -5.45
CA GLY A 531 -0.52 -8.00 -5.06
C GLY A 531 -1.13 -9.20 -4.34
N THR A 532 -0.27 -9.98 -3.66
CA THR A 532 -0.64 -11.09 -2.79
C THR A 532 -1.04 -10.58 -1.42
N SER A 533 -1.76 -11.43 -0.68
CA SER A 533 -2.06 -11.16 0.73
C SER A 533 -2.88 -9.87 0.90
N ASP A 534 -3.85 -9.66 0.00
CA ASP A 534 -4.77 -8.52 0.02
C ASP A 534 -4.07 -7.16 -0.12
N THR A 535 -2.86 -7.16 -0.70
CA THR A 535 -2.10 -5.94 -1.00
C THR A 535 -2.56 -5.29 -2.29
N TYR A 536 -2.51 -3.96 -2.35
CA TYR A 536 -2.91 -3.23 -3.55
C TYR A 536 -2.17 -1.90 -3.70
N PHE A 537 -2.18 -1.36 -4.91
CA PHE A 537 -1.84 0.03 -5.23
C PHE A 537 -3.04 0.69 -5.90
N ILE A 538 -3.52 1.81 -5.37
CA ILE A 538 -4.54 2.63 -6.04
C ILE A 538 -3.95 4.01 -6.34
N LEU A 539 -4.11 4.43 -7.60
CA LEU A 539 -3.77 5.77 -8.08
C LEU A 539 -5.04 6.49 -8.50
N TYR A 540 -5.27 7.68 -7.94
CA TYR A 540 -6.40 8.54 -8.29
C TYR A 540 -5.96 10.01 -8.38
N GLU A 541 -6.71 10.78 -9.17
CA GLU A 541 -6.56 12.25 -9.29
C GLU A 541 -7.86 12.94 -8.93
#